data_AF-A0A352NJ78-F1
#
_entry.id   AF-A0A352NJ78-F1
#
_cell.length_a   1.000
_cell.length_b   1.000
_cell.length_c   1.000
_cell.angle_alpha   90.00
_cell.angle_beta   90.00
_cell.angle_gamma   90.00
#
_symmetry.space_group_name_H-M   'P 1'
#
loop_
_entity.id
_entity.type
_entity.pdbx_description
1 polymer ?
#
loop_
_entity_poly.entity_id
_entity_poly.type
_entity_poly.pdbx_seq_one_letter_code
_entity_poly.pdbx_strand_id
1 'polypeptide(L)'
;MFPVQDLENTIILIKDGENLVREDFLEKCRPFVFKTACRISRRALEWGRDDELAVALIAFNEAIDRYRVESGVPFLAYARMVMGSRLTDHYRKESRIAQSSVLLPPNGCVSGSLEYAKSWEVYWEEKAAGEREEEIKEFGRLLTSYGVTFEDLVKCSPRHRDTRQALMRAAWSLAEDGSLFEELRQKKKLPLIELEKSTGIRRKNLERGRKYIIAMALLISRREEFLYLSSYLRMPSAFKGDTNECARDGC
;
A
#
# COMPACT_ATOMS: atom_id res chain seq x y z
N MET A 1 8.15 -5.83 5.59
CA MET A 1 6.69 -5.54 5.50
C MET A 1 6.51 -4.02 5.53
N PHE A 2 5.76 -3.39 4.63
CA PHE A 2 5.60 -1.91 4.60
C PHE A 2 4.83 -1.38 5.81
N PRO A 3 5.30 -0.30 6.47
CA PRO A 3 4.55 0.34 7.54
C PRO A 3 3.42 1.19 6.93
N VAL A 4 2.18 0.80 7.18
CA VAL A 4 0.97 1.53 6.75
C VAL A 4 0.43 2.43 7.88
N GLN A 5 1.07 2.40 9.05
CA GLN A 5 0.54 3.08 10.21
C GLN A 5 0.71 4.59 10.06
N ASP A 6 -0.43 5.26 10.06
CA ASP A 6 -0.55 6.70 10.17
C ASP A 6 0.10 7.49 9.03
N LEU A 7 -0.05 6.98 7.81
CA LEU A 7 0.43 7.59 6.59
C LEU A 7 -0.05 9.04 6.42
N GLU A 8 -1.33 9.27 6.71
CA GLU A 8 -1.95 10.60 6.62
C GLU A 8 -1.35 11.57 7.66
N ASN A 9 -1.22 11.14 8.93
CA ASN A 9 -0.58 11.98 9.95
C ASN A 9 0.91 12.21 9.66
N THR A 10 1.61 11.21 9.12
CA THR A 10 3.01 11.37 8.69
C THR A 10 3.12 12.42 7.58
N ILE A 11 2.20 12.42 6.62
CA ILE A 11 2.17 13.44 5.56
C ILE A 11 1.84 14.83 6.13
N ILE A 12 0.94 14.93 7.11
CA ILE A 12 0.66 16.20 7.79
C ILE A 12 1.93 16.73 8.44
N LEU A 13 2.65 15.91 9.22
CA LEU A 13 3.92 16.29 9.85
C LEU A 13 4.98 16.72 8.83
N ILE A 14 5.07 16.02 7.70
CA ILE A 14 5.98 16.38 6.62
C ILE A 14 5.64 17.77 6.04
N LYS A 15 4.35 18.08 5.87
CA LYS A 15 3.89 19.37 5.35
C LYS A 15 4.10 20.53 6.33
N ASP A 16 4.16 20.24 7.62
CA ASP A 16 4.45 21.22 8.67
C ASP A 16 5.94 21.59 8.76
N GLY A 17 6.80 20.99 7.93
CA GLY A 17 8.20 21.42 7.73
C GLY A 17 9.25 20.46 8.29
N GLU A 18 8.87 19.26 8.75
CA GLU A 18 9.82 18.27 9.26
C GLU A 18 10.53 17.49 8.14
N ASN A 19 11.61 18.07 7.60
CA ASN A 19 12.39 17.46 6.51
C ASN A 19 12.98 16.09 6.85
N LEU A 20 13.38 15.84 8.11
CA LEU A 20 13.91 14.53 8.52
C LEU A 20 12.85 13.43 8.45
N VAL A 21 11.60 13.75 8.82
CA VAL A 21 10.47 12.81 8.71
C VAL A 21 10.18 12.52 7.23
N ARG A 22 10.36 13.51 6.35
CA ARG A 22 10.19 13.35 4.91
C ARG A 22 11.19 12.36 4.31
N GLU A 23 12.47 12.53 4.61
CA GLU A 23 13.52 11.65 4.09
C GLU A 23 13.33 10.20 4.59
N ASP A 24 13.07 10.02 5.89
CA ASP A 24 12.77 8.71 6.47
C ASP A 24 11.52 8.07 5.84
N PHE A 25 10.49 8.87 5.57
CA PHE A 25 9.28 8.42 4.89
C PHE A 25 9.55 7.98 3.44
N LEU A 26 10.32 8.76 2.68
CA LEU A 26 10.73 8.41 1.31
C LEU A 26 11.54 7.10 1.29
N GLU A 27 12.49 6.94 2.20
CA GLU A 27 13.28 5.71 2.35
C GLU A 27 12.39 4.50 2.64
N LYS A 28 11.48 4.60 3.61
CA LYS A 28 10.51 3.54 3.93
C LYS A 28 9.60 3.20 2.76
N CYS A 29 9.29 4.17 1.91
CA CYS A 29 8.44 3.99 0.73
C CYS A 29 9.21 3.58 -0.54
N ARG A 30 10.55 3.58 -0.55
CA ARG A 30 11.35 3.17 -1.73
C ARG A 30 10.94 1.84 -2.34
N PRO A 31 10.66 0.76 -1.58
CA PRO A 31 10.31 -0.49 -2.23
C PRO A 31 8.92 -0.41 -2.90
N PHE A 32 8.04 0.50 -2.47
CA PHE A 32 6.71 0.70 -3.06
C PHE A 32 6.86 1.48 -4.36
N VAL A 33 7.70 2.52 -4.33
CA VAL A 33 8.09 3.29 -5.51
C VAL A 33 8.67 2.35 -6.57
N PHE A 34 9.64 1.52 -6.19
CA PHE A 34 10.29 0.55 -7.07
C PHE A 34 9.31 -0.41 -7.73
N LYS A 35 8.48 -1.10 -6.94
CA LYS A 35 7.50 -2.07 -7.46
C LYS A 35 6.47 -1.42 -8.37
N THR A 36 6.00 -0.23 -7.98
CA THR A 36 5.03 0.53 -8.77
C THR A 36 5.62 0.96 -10.10
N ALA A 37 6.86 1.47 -10.10
CA ALA A 37 7.59 1.84 -11.32
C ALA A 37 7.79 0.63 -12.24
N CYS A 38 8.30 -0.50 -11.73
CA CYS A 38 8.46 -1.72 -12.53
C CYS A 38 7.15 -2.18 -13.17
N ARG A 39 6.03 -2.11 -12.42
CA ARG A 39 4.70 -2.47 -12.93
C ARG A 39 4.22 -1.54 -14.04
N ILE A 40 4.46 -0.23 -13.91
CA ILE A 40 4.08 0.77 -14.92
C ILE A 40 4.95 0.61 -16.18
N SER A 41 6.25 0.44 -15.99
CA SER A 41 7.25 0.24 -17.05
C SER A 41 7.17 -1.13 -17.71
N ARG A 42 6.45 -2.09 -17.09
CA ARG A 42 6.32 -3.49 -17.53
C ARG A 42 7.65 -4.22 -17.74
N ARG A 43 8.68 -3.81 -16.99
CA ARG A 43 10.03 -4.41 -17.00
C ARG A 43 10.66 -4.29 -15.61
N ALA A 44 11.67 -5.10 -15.35
CA ALA A 44 12.51 -4.91 -14.16
C ALA A 44 13.39 -3.67 -14.34
N LEU A 45 13.50 -2.87 -13.29
CA LEU A 45 14.31 -1.65 -13.22
C LEU A 45 15.45 -1.84 -12.22
N GLU A 46 16.51 -1.05 -12.35
CA GLU A 46 17.72 -1.09 -11.54
C GLU A 46 18.08 0.32 -11.05
N TRP A 47 18.24 0.49 -9.73
CA TRP A 47 18.62 1.76 -9.12
C TRP A 47 20.00 2.22 -9.61
N GLY A 48 20.12 3.51 -9.95
CA GLY A 48 21.36 4.09 -10.46
C GLY A 48 21.64 3.81 -11.94
N ARG A 49 20.77 3.04 -12.61
CA ARG A 49 20.86 2.76 -14.05
C ARG A 49 19.63 3.24 -14.82
N ASP A 50 18.44 2.98 -14.28
CA ASP A 50 17.18 3.32 -14.93
C ASP A 50 16.63 4.65 -14.38
N ASP A 51 16.55 5.66 -15.25
CA ASP A 51 16.05 7.00 -14.91
C ASP A 51 14.60 6.98 -14.44
N GLU A 52 13.82 5.97 -14.84
CA GLU A 52 12.42 5.84 -14.42
C GLU A 52 12.27 5.73 -12.90
N LEU A 53 13.23 5.12 -12.21
CA LEU A 53 13.18 5.04 -10.76
C LEU A 53 13.39 6.42 -10.10
N ALA A 54 14.27 7.26 -10.66
CA ALA A 54 14.45 8.64 -10.20
C ALA A 54 13.20 9.48 -10.48
N VAL A 55 12.63 9.37 -11.68
CA VAL A 55 11.37 10.04 -12.06
C VAL A 55 10.23 9.61 -11.14
N ALA A 56 10.11 8.31 -10.87
CA ALA A 56 9.09 7.75 -9.99
C ALA A 56 9.24 8.25 -8.54
N LEU A 57 10.47 8.37 -8.04
CA LEU A 57 10.74 8.89 -6.70
C LEU A 57 10.42 10.39 -6.59
N ILE A 58 10.80 11.19 -7.60
CA ILE A 58 10.44 12.61 -7.69
C ILE A 58 8.92 12.78 -7.74
N ALA A 59 8.23 11.97 -8.54
CA ALA A 59 6.77 11.97 -8.63
C ALA A 59 6.10 11.60 -7.30
N PHE A 60 6.63 10.62 -6.59
CA PHE A 60 6.16 10.24 -5.26
C PHE A 60 6.35 11.38 -4.26
N ASN A 61 7.50 12.05 -4.30
CA ASN A 61 7.77 13.22 -3.46
C ASN A 61 6.82 14.39 -3.77
N GLU A 62 6.55 14.66 -5.04
CA GLU A 62 5.54 15.64 -5.47
C GLU A 62 4.13 15.28 -4.98
N ALA A 63 3.81 13.98 -4.97
CA ALA A 63 2.52 13.51 -4.49
C ALA A 63 2.33 13.86 -3.00
N ILE A 64 3.38 13.82 -2.18
CA ILE A 64 3.31 14.22 -0.76
C ILE A 64 2.80 15.66 -0.67
N ASP A 65 3.40 16.59 -1.43
CA ASP A 65 3.06 18.01 -1.36
C ASP A 65 1.62 18.28 -1.80
N ARG A 66 1.18 17.60 -2.88
CA ARG A 66 -0.13 17.84 -3.51
C ARG A 66 -1.27 17.04 -2.89
N TYR A 67 -0.98 16.03 -2.08
CA TYR A 67 -2.00 15.16 -1.51
C TYR A 67 -2.97 15.94 -0.61
N ARG A 68 -4.27 15.68 -0.76
CA ARG A 68 -5.31 16.25 0.11
C ARG A 68 -6.01 15.10 0.82
N VAL A 69 -5.97 15.13 2.15
CA VAL A 69 -6.63 14.11 3.01
C VAL A 69 -8.14 14.08 2.76
N GLU A 70 -8.74 15.24 2.46
CA GLU A 70 -10.17 15.40 2.17
C GLU A 70 -10.65 14.67 0.90
N SER A 71 -9.73 14.26 0.01
CA SER A 71 -10.07 13.57 -1.25
C SER A 71 -10.66 12.17 -1.06
N GLY A 72 -10.54 11.57 0.13
CA GLY A 72 -11.04 10.22 0.42
C GLY A 72 -10.31 9.09 -0.35
N VAL A 73 -9.25 9.42 -1.08
CA VAL A 73 -8.36 8.48 -1.77
C VAL A 73 -7.14 8.23 -0.88
N PRO A 74 -6.74 6.97 -0.62
CA PRO A 74 -5.55 6.69 0.18
C PRO A 74 -4.29 7.23 -0.50
N PHE A 75 -3.37 7.79 0.28
CA PHE A 75 -2.16 8.43 -0.27
C PHE A 75 -1.39 7.53 -1.23
N LEU A 76 -1.18 6.24 -0.90
CA LEU A 76 -0.43 5.35 -1.79
C LEU A 76 -1.14 5.15 -3.15
N ALA A 77 -2.47 5.12 -3.16
CA ALA A 77 -3.23 5.02 -4.40
C ALA A 77 -3.10 6.33 -5.22
N TYR A 78 -3.18 7.48 -4.54
CA TYR A 78 -2.89 8.77 -5.16
C TYR A 78 -1.47 8.84 -5.74
N ALA A 79 -0.47 8.50 -4.95
CA ALA A 79 0.94 8.53 -5.35
C ALA A 79 1.20 7.59 -6.54
N ARG A 80 0.61 6.39 -6.55
CA ARG A 80 0.67 5.47 -7.71
C ARG A 80 0.15 6.14 -8.99
N MET A 81 -0.93 6.90 -8.92
CA MET A 81 -1.46 7.64 -10.07
C MET A 81 -0.52 8.77 -10.51
N VAL A 82 0.06 9.53 -9.58
CA VAL A 82 1.07 10.59 -9.87
C VAL A 82 2.30 10.01 -10.54
N MET A 83 2.83 8.91 -10.00
CA MET A 83 3.95 8.19 -10.60
C MET A 83 3.64 7.72 -12.01
N GLY A 84 2.45 7.13 -12.24
CA GLY A 84 2.03 6.68 -13.57
C GLY A 84 1.94 7.81 -14.59
N SER A 85 1.40 8.96 -14.18
CA SER A 85 1.34 10.16 -15.02
C SER A 85 2.75 10.65 -15.38
N ARG A 86 3.63 10.80 -14.38
CA ARG A 86 5.01 11.31 -14.56
C ARG A 86 5.87 10.37 -15.40
N LEU A 87 5.75 9.06 -15.21
CA LEU A 87 6.42 8.07 -16.05
C LEU A 87 5.90 8.08 -17.48
N THR A 88 4.59 8.23 -17.69
CA THR A 88 4.01 8.36 -19.04
C THR A 88 4.54 9.60 -19.74
N ASP A 89 4.63 10.73 -19.04
CA ASP A 89 5.21 11.97 -19.56
C ASP A 89 6.70 11.82 -19.88
N HIS A 90 7.44 11.09 -19.05
CA HIS A 90 8.84 10.76 -19.30
C HIS A 90 9.00 9.98 -20.62
N TYR A 91 8.25 8.89 -20.80
CA TYR A 91 8.30 8.09 -22.04
C TYR A 91 7.88 8.88 -23.28
N ARG A 92 6.92 9.82 -23.15
CA ARG A 92 6.55 10.73 -24.23
C ARG A 92 7.68 11.71 -24.58
N LYS A 93 8.43 12.19 -23.59
CA LYS A 93 9.59 13.07 -23.83
C LYS A 93 10.74 12.30 -24.46
N GLU A 94 11.07 11.11 -23.96
CA GLU A 94 12.12 10.27 -24.54
C GLU A 94 11.81 9.87 -25.99
N SER A 95 10.57 9.49 -26.29
CA SER A 95 10.18 9.16 -27.67
C SER A 95 10.25 10.36 -28.60
N ARG A 96 9.88 11.57 -28.14
CA ARG A 96 10.08 12.82 -28.90
C ARG A 96 11.55 13.14 -29.09
N ILE A 97 12.39 12.99 -28.08
CA ILE A 97 13.84 13.22 -28.19
C ILE A 97 14.45 12.23 -29.19
N ALA A 98 14.09 10.95 -29.11
CA ALA A 98 14.51 9.92 -30.05
C ALA A 98 14.01 10.15 -31.49
N GLN A 99 12.87 10.83 -31.68
CA GLN A 99 12.35 11.22 -33.00
C GLN A 99 12.95 12.55 -33.50
N SER A 100 13.26 13.49 -32.60
CA SER A 100 13.86 14.80 -32.92
C SER A 100 15.37 14.76 -33.09
N SER A 101 16.06 13.69 -32.67
CA SER A 101 17.46 13.43 -33.06
C SER A 101 17.62 13.18 -34.56
N VAL A 102 16.53 12.95 -35.29
CA VAL A 102 16.52 12.81 -36.76
C VAL A 102 16.24 14.14 -37.47
N LEU A 103 15.56 15.12 -36.85
CA LEU A 103 15.27 16.44 -37.42
C LEU A 103 15.03 17.50 -36.32
N LEU A 104 15.85 18.55 -36.27
CA LEU A 104 15.62 19.77 -35.48
C LEU A 104 15.32 20.95 -36.42
N PRO A 105 14.41 21.88 -36.04
CA PRO A 105 14.78 23.01 -35.18
C PRO A 105 13.75 23.30 -34.04
N PRO A 106 14.06 24.26 -33.13
CA PRO A 106 13.51 24.32 -31.78
C PRO A 106 12.29 25.24 -31.68
N ASN A 107 11.34 24.90 -30.80
CA ASN A 107 10.62 25.91 -30.03
C ASN A 107 9.90 25.27 -28.84
N GLY A 108 10.07 25.88 -27.68
CA GLY A 108 9.40 25.50 -26.45
C GLY A 108 7.91 25.83 -26.48
N CYS A 109 7.13 25.13 -25.66
CA CYS A 109 5.90 25.67 -25.12
C CYS A 109 5.60 24.97 -23.78
N VAL A 110 5.75 25.75 -22.70
CA VAL A 110 5.11 25.52 -21.42
C VAL A 110 3.78 26.28 -21.51
N SER A 111 2.64 25.59 -21.53
CA SER A 111 1.35 26.23 -21.22
C SER A 111 0.26 25.20 -20.93
N GLY A 112 -0.42 25.35 -19.79
CA GLY A 112 -1.59 24.55 -19.41
C GLY A 112 -1.68 24.24 -17.91
N SER A 113 -1.47 25.22 -17.03
CA SER A 113 -1.22 24.94 -15.60
C SER A 113 -2.42 25.08 -14.64
N LEU A 114 -3.61 25.56 -15.05
CA LEU A 114 -4.69 25.81 -14.08
C LEU A 114 -6.07 25.22 -14.47
N GLU A 115 -6.53 25.38 -15.71
CA GLU A 115 -7.79 24.74 -16.15
C GLU A 115 -7.66 23.22 -16.27
N TYR A 116 -6.47 22.73 -16.66
CA TYR A 116 -6.15 21.31 -16.61
C TYR A 116 -6.25 20.77 -15.18
N ALA A 117 -5.73 21.47 -14.16
CA ALA A 117 -5.69 20.92 -12.79
C ALA A 117 -7.09 20.50 -12.26
N LYS A 118 -8.15 21.25 -12.57
CA LYS A 118 -9.51 20.97 -12.10
C LYS A 118 -10.20 19.83 -12.88
N SER A 119 -9.99 19.76 -14.21
CA SER A 119 -10.44 18.61 -15.01
C SER A 119 -9.66 17.33 -14.68
N TRP A 120 -8.41 17.48 -14.25
CA TRP A 120 -7.58 16.39 -13.78
C TRP A 120 -8.07 15.85 -12.42
N GLU A 121 -8.45 16.69 -11.45
CA GLU A 121 -8.99 16.22 -10.17
C GLU A 121 -10.23 15.32 -10.34
N VAL A 122 -11.19 15.74 -11.18
CA VAL A 122 -12.41 14.96 -11.46
C VAL A 122 -12.09 13.64 -12.15
N TYR A 123 -11.19 13.65 -13.14
CA TYR A 123 -10.74 12.44 -13.84
C TYR A 123 -10.11 11.41 -12.87
N TRP A 124 -9.40 11.89 -11.85
CA TRP A 124 -8.73 11.01 -10.89
C TRP A 124 -9.67 10.44 -9.85
N GLU A 125 -10.69 11.20 -9.46
CA GLU A 125 -11.74 10.71 -8.57
C GLU A 125 -12.53 9.58 -9.24
N GLU A 126 -12.88 9.74 -10.52
CA GLU A 126 -13.54 8.70 -11.31
C GLU A 126 -12.65 7.45 -11.47
N LYS A 127 -11.37 7.65 -11.81
CA LYS A 127 -10.40 6.55 -11.91
C LYS A 127 -10.23 5.82 -10.58
N ALA A 128 -10.14 6.55 -9.47
CA ALA A 128 -10.00 5.99 -8.14
C ALA A 128 -11.23 5.18 -7.71
N ALA A 129 -12.43 5.63 -8.09
CA ALA A 129 -13.66 4.86 -7.86
C ALA A 129 -13.63 3.54 -8.64
N GLY A 130 -13.18 3.56 -9.91
CA GLY A 130 -13.00 2.36 -10.73
C GLY A 130 -11.98 1.38 -10.14
N GLU A 131 -10.79 1.85 -9.74
CA GLU A 131 -9.77 1.01 -9.11
C GLU A 131 -10.28 0.38 -7.80
N ARG A 132 -11.01 1.15 -6.99
CA ARG A 132 -11.64 0.64 -5.76
C ARG A 132 -12.65 -0.47 -6.04
N GLU A 133 -13.51 -0.29 -7.04
CA GLU A 133 -14.49 -1.31 -7.43
C GLU A 133 -13.81 -2.61 -7.91
N GLU A 134 -12.75 -2.48 -8.70
CA GLU A 134 -11.96 -3.61 -9.17
C GLU A 134 -11.27 -4.35 -8.01
N GLU A 135 -10.68 -3.62 -7.05
CA GLU A 135 -10.11 -4.21 -5.83
C GLU A 135 -11.16 -5.01 -5.04
N ILE A 136 -12.38 -4.47 -4.87
CA ILE A 136 -13.48 -5.17 -4.18
C ILE A 136 -13.82 -6.48 -4.90
N LYS A 137 -13.93 -6.45 -6.24
CA LYS A 137 -14.25 -7.63 -7.05
C LYS A 137 -13.16 -8.69 -6.97
N GLU A 138 -11.90 -8.28 -7.14
CA GLU A 138 -10.74 -9.19 -7.06
C GLU A 138 -10.63 -9.80 -5.67
N PHE A 139 -10.76 -8.99 -4.61
CA PHE A 139 -10.73 -9.47 -3.24
C PHE A 139 -11.90 -10.42 -2.94
N GLY A 140 -13.10 -10.14 -3.46
CA GLY A 140 -14.24 -11.05 -3.35
C GLY A 140 -13.98 -12.42 -4.00
N ARG A 141 -13.35 -12.44 -5.18
CA ARG A 141 -12.92 -13.69 -5.83
C ARG A 141 -11.85 -14.41 -5.00
N LEU A 142 -10.88 -13.68 -4.46
CA LEU A 142 -9.86 -14.22 -3.57
C LEU A 142 -10.48 -14.87 -2.33
N LEU A 143 -11.36 -14.17 -1.60
CA LEU A 143 -12.06 -14.68 -0.42
C LEU A 143 -12.85 -15.96 -0.72
N THR A 144 -13.54 -15.99 -1.87
CA THR A 144 -14.34 -17.14 -2.31
C THR A 144 -13.46 -18.39 -2.45
N SER A 145 -12.22 -18.25 -2.92
CA SER A 145 -11.26 -19.37 -3.00
C SER A 145 -10.86 -19.97 -1.64
N TYR A 146 -11.17 -19.28 -0.53
CA TYR A 146 -11.00 -19.75 0.85
C TYR A 146 -12.33 -20.06 1.55
N GLY A 147 -13.45 -20.10 0.81
CA GLY A 147 -14.77 -20.37 1.38
C GLY A 147 -15.30 -19.25 2.28
N VAL A 148 -14.88 -18.01 2.02
CA VAL A 148 -15.34 -16.80 2.72
C VAL A 148 -16.07 -15.90 1.73
N THR A 149 -17.19 -15.31 2.14
CA THR A 149 -17.90 -14.27 1.37
C THR A 149 -17.91 -12.93 2.12
N PHE A 150 -18.22 -11.83 1.44
CA PHE A 150 -18.43 -10.55 2.13
C PHE A 150 -19.59 -10.62 3.14
N GLU A 151 -20.66 -11.35 2.84
CA GLU A 151 -21.76 -11.56 3.78
C GLU A 151 -21.32 -12.30 5.06
N ASP A 152 -20.42 -13.28 4.92
CA ASP A 152 -19.83 -13.94 6.07
C ASP A 152 -19.10 -12.94 6.96
N LEU A 153 -18.31 -12.04 6.35
CA LEU A 153 -17.56 -11.03 7.07
C LEU A 153 -18.49 -10.05 7.79
N VAL A 154 -19.59 -9.64 7.19
CA VAL A 154 -20.61 -8.80 7.85
C VAL A 154 -21.17 -9.51 9.10
N LYS A 155 -21.44 -10.82 9.00
CA LYS A 155 -22.00 -11.63 10.09
C LYS A 155 -20.99 -11.94 11.20
N CYS A 156 -19.74 -12.24 10.84
CA CYS A 156 -18.73 -12.73 11.78
C CYS A 156 -17.75 -11.66 12.29
N SER A 157 -17.82 -10.43 11.78
CA SER A 157 -16.91 -9.36 12.20
C SER A 157 -17.07 -9.03 13.69
N PRO A 158 -15.97 -8.98 14.46
CA PRO A 158 -16.01 -8.72 15.89
C PRO A 158 -16.46 -7.28 16.20
N ARG A 159 -17.55 -7.17 16.98
CA ARG A 159 -18.09 -5.88 17.43
C ARG A 159 -17.26 -5.25 18.55
N HIS A 160 -16.84 -6.04 19.53
CA HIS A 160 -16.04 -5.57 20.65
C HIS A 160 -14.58 -5.33 20.26
N ARG A 161 -14.01 -4.22 20.76
CA ARG A 161 -12.65 -3.77 20.45
C ARG A 161 -11.60 -4.84 20.76
N ASP A 162 -11.68 -5.46 21.94
CA ASP A 162 -10.66 -6.40 22.41
C ASP A 162 -10.65 -7.69 21.58
N THR A 163 -11.84 -8.21 21.24
CA THR A 163 -11.98 -9.36 20.33
C THR A 163 -11.43 -9.01 18.95
N ARG A 164 -11.73 -7.81 18.43
CA ARG A 164 -11.21 -7.36 17.14
C ARG A 164 -9.70 -7.26 17.15
N GLN A 165 -9.10 -6.67 18.19
CA GLN A 165 -7.65 -6.57 18.32
C GLN A 165 -7.00 -7.94 18.43
N ALA A 166 -7.57 -8.87 19.20
CA ALA A 166 -7.05 -10.24 19.29
C ALA A 166 -7.06 -10.95 17.92
N LEU A 167 -8.20 -10.95 17.22
CA LEU A 167 -8.29 -11.60 15.91
C LEU A 167 -7.42 -10.92 14.84
N MET A 168 -7.27 -9.59 14.91
CA MET A 168 -6.35 -8.87 14.04
C MET A 168 -4.88 -9.21 14.31
N ARG A 169 -4.49 -9.38 15.58
CA ARG A 169 -3.15 -9.88 15.95
C ARG A 169 -2.89 -11.28 15.37
N ALA A 170 -3.88 -12.17 15.41
CA ALA A 170 -3.78 -13.48 14.77
C ALA A 170 -3.62 -13.38 13.25
N ALA A 171 -4.41 -12.51 12.60
CA ALA A 171 -4.32 -12.29 11.16
C ALA A 171 -2.95 -11.74 10.72
N TRP A 172 -2.40 -10.81 11.51
CA TRP A 172 -1.06 -10.26 11.27
C TRP A 172 0.02 -11.31 11.44
N SER A 173 0.02 -12.04 12.56
CA SER A 173 0.98 -13.13 12.80
C SER A 173 0.93 -14.17 11.69
N LEU A 174 -0.27 -14.48 11.18
CA LEU A 174 -0.45 -15.39 10.04
C LEU A 174 0.13 -14.83 8.75
N ALA A 175 0.01 -13.53 8.50
CA ALA A 175 0.49 -12.90 7.27
C ALA A 175 2.00 -12.64 7.26
N GLU A 176 2.62 -12.46 8.43
CA GLU A 176 4.07 -12.29 8.57
C GLU A 176 4.82 -13.62 8.57
N ASP A 177 4.26 -14.67 9.16
CA ASP A 177 4.87 -15.99 9.14
C ASP A 177 4.65 -16.65 7.77
N GLY A 178 5.68 -16.60 6.92
CA GLY A 178 5.64 -17.17 5.58
C GLY A 178 5.32 -18.67 5.57
N SER A 179 5.67 -19.42 6.61
CA SER A 179 5.38 -20.85 6.69
C SER A 179 3.89 -21.12 6.98
N LEU A 180 3.31 -20.39 7.94
CA LEU A 180 1.90 -20.51 8.28
C LEU A 180 1.00 -19.96 7.18
N PHE A 181 1.42 -18.87 6.55
CA PHE A 181 0.70 -18.32 5.41
C PHE A 181 0.69 -19.28 4.23
N GLU A 182 1.81 -19.97 3.97
CA GLU A 182 1.90 -20.98 2.92
C GLU A 182 0.99 -22.17 3.23
N GLU A 183 0.93 -22.62 4.49
CA GLU A 183 0.00 -23.66 4.92
C GLU A 183 -1.46 -23.26 4.66
N LEU A 184 -1.84 -22.03 5.03
CA LEU A 184 -3.16 -21.49 4.70
C LEU A 184 -3.39 -21.50 3.19
N ARG A 185 -2.41 -21.07 2.40
CA ARG A 185 -2.51 -20.96 0.94
C ARG A 185 -2.75 -22.31 0.28
N GLN A 186 -2.04 -23.34 0.73
CA GLN A 186 -2.12 -24.70 0.20
C GLN A 186 -3.37 -25.45 0.68
N LYS A 187 -3.60 -25.46 2.00
CA LYS A 187 -4.68 -26.26 2.61
C LYS A 187 -6.03 -25.53 2.62
N LYS A 188 -6.05 -24.22 2.36
CA LYS A 188 -7.23 -23.35 2.48
C LYS A 188 -7.89 -23.42 3.86
N LYS A 189 -7.09 -23.74 4.89
CA LYS A 189 -7.53 -23.93 6.28
C LYS A 189 -6.63 -23.14 7.21
N LEU A 190 -7.23 -22.57 8.25
CA LEU A 190 -6.51 -21.80 9.25
C LEU A 190 -5.65 -22.72 10.15
N PRO A 191 -4.32 -22.50 10.27
CA PRO A 191 -3.45 -23.30 11.12
C PRO A 191 -3.65 -22.93 12.60
N LEU A 192 -4.71 -23.49 13.21
CA LEU A 192 -5.16 -23.09 14.56
C LEU A 192 -4.16 -23.39 15.66
N ILE A 193 -3.45 -24.52 15.57
CA ILE A 193 -2.54 -24.98 16.64
C ILE A 193 -1.33 -24.06 16.69
N GLU A 194 -0.80 -23.75 15.51
CA GLU A 194 0.36 -22.91 15.30
C GLU A 194 0.03 -21.45 15.64
N LEU A 195 -1.16 -20.98 15.28
CA LEU A 195 -1.64 -19.64 15.67
C LEU A 195 -1.88 -19.51 17.17
N GLU A 196 -2.42 -20.53 17.83
CA GLU A 196 -2.58 -20.52 19.29
C GLU A 196 -1.22 -20.42 19.98
N LYS A 197 -0.21 -21.17 19.51
CA LYS A 197 1.16 -21.13 20.04
C LYS A 197 1.85 -19.78 19.82
N SER A 198 1.74 -19.20 18.63
CA SER A 198 2.41 -17.94 18.28
C SER A 198 1.73 -16.70 18.91
N THR A 199 0.40 -16.71 19.05
CA THR A 199 -0.36 -15.52 19.47
C THR A 199 -0.85 -15.58 20.92
N GLY A 200 -0.84 -16.76 21.55
CA GLY A 200 -1.44 -17.03 22.86
C GLY A 200 -2.97 -16.98 22.86
N ILE A 201 -3.62 -16.84 21.71
CA ILE A 201 -5.08 -16.77 21.61
C ILE A 201 -5.65 -18.18 21.62
N ARG A 202 -6.51 -18.45 22.60
CA ARG A 202 -7.18 -19.75 22.75
C ARG A 202 -7.83 -20.21 21.44
N ARG A 203 -7.66 -21.48 21.09
CA ARG A 203 -8.19 -22.09 19.87
C ARG A 203 -9.68 -21.84 19.65
N LYS A 204 -10.50 -21.88 20.70
CA LYS A 204 -11.95 -21.59 20.62
C LYS A 204 -12.24 -20.20 20.03
N ASN A 205 -11.42 -19.21 20.37
CA ASN A 205 -11.58 -17.84 19.90
C ASN A 205 -11.11 -17.69 18.45
N LEU A 206 -9.99 -18.33 18.09
CA LEU A 206 -9.50 -18.39 16.72
C LEU A 206 -10.53 -19.05 15.79
N GLU A 207 -11.11 -20.18 16.22
CA GLU A 207 -12.11 -20.91 15.43
C GLU A 207 -13.36 -20.07 15.19
N ARG A 208 -13.88 -19.40 16.23
CA ARG A 208 -15.03 -18.50 16.12
C ARG A 208 -14.76 -17.32 15.17
N GLY A 209 -13.52 -16.84 15.13
CA GLY A 209 -13.07 -15.74 14.29
C GLY A 209 -12.45 -16.15 12.96
N ARG A 210 -12.47 -17.44 12.58
CA ARG A 210 -11.61 -17.96 11.50
C ARG A 210 -11.79 -17.26 10.15
N LYS A 211 -13.03 -16.97 9.74
CA LYS A 211 -13.33 -16.28 8.47
C LYS A 211 -12.79 -14.85 8.47
N TYR A 212 -12.91 -14.16 9.59
CA TYR A 212 -12.35 -12.83 9.78
C TYR A 212 -10.81 -12.87 9.73
N ILE A 213 -10.17 -13.81 10.45
CA ILE A 213 -8.71 -13.96 10.45
C ILE A 213 -8.18 -14.20 9.03
N ILE A 214 -8.78 -15.14 8.29
CA ILE A 214 -8.39 -15.47 6.91
C ILE A 214 -8.51 -14.22 6.03
N ALA A 215 -9.65 -13.53 6.06
CA ALA A 215 -9.86 -12.34 5.23
C ALA A 215 -8.83 -11.24 5.54
N MET A 216 -8.61 -10.95 6.82
CA MET A 216 -7.65 -9.93 7.22
C MET A 216 -6.22 -10.34 6.83
N ALA A 217 -5.82 -11.60 7.04
CA ALA A 217 -4.48 -12.08 6.69
C ALA A 217 -4.23 -12.00 5.18
N LEU A 218 -5.21 -12.37 4.35
CA LEU A 218 -5.14 -12.24 2.89
C LEU A 218 -4.96 -10.78 2.47
N LEU A 219 -5.76 -9.87 3.03
CA LEU A 219 -5.67 -8.45 2.72
C LEU A 219 -4.32 -7.87 3.15
N ILE A 220 -3.84 -8.22 4.34
CA ILE A 220 -2.54 -7.79 4.88
C ILE A 220 -1.39 -8.28 4.00
N SER A 221 -1.42 -9.56 3.58
CA SER A 221 -0.36 -10.17 2.75
C SER A 221 -0.25 -9.54 1.36
N ARG A 222 -1.37 -9.06 0.79
CA ARG A 222 -1.48 -8.49 -0.56
C ARG A 222 -1.80 -7.00 -0.56
N ARG A 223 -1.48 -6.28 0.50
CA ARG A 223 -1.88 -4.88 0.66
C ARG A 223 -1.42 -3.95 -0.46
N GLU A 224 -0.34 -4.29 -1.16
CA GLU A 224 0.19 -3.49 -2.29
C GLU A 224 -0.69 -3.62 -3.54
N GLU A 225 -1.42 -4.74 -3.65
CA GLU A 225 -2.42 -4.98 -4.69
C GLU A 225 -3.75 -4.34 -4.32
N PHE A 226 -4.07 -4.29 -3.02
CA PHE A 226 -5.34 -3.80 -2.47
C PHE A 226 -5.18 -2.50 -1.66
N LEU A 227 -4.72 -1.42 -2.28
CA LEU A 227 -4.43 -0.17 -1.55
C LEU A 227 -5.69 0.48 -0.98
N TYR A 228 -6.80 0.46 -1.73
CA TYR A 228 -8.06 1.04 -1.26
C TYR A 228 -8.67 0.21 -0.15
N LEU A 229 -8.67 -1.13 -0.27
CA LEU A 229 -9.19 -1.97 0.81
C LEU A 229 -8.31 -1.92 2.06
N SER A 230 -6.98 -1.87 1.88
CA SER A 230 -6.03 -1.84 3.00
C SER A 230 -6.10 -0.54 3.80
N SER A 231 -6.54 0.58 3.21
CA SER A 231 -6.68 1.83 3.94
C SER A 231 -7.77 1.79 5.02
N TYR A 232 -8.74 0.87 4.92
CA TYR A 232 -9.76 0.68 5.96
C TYR A 232 -9.25 -0.15 7.14
N LEU A 233 -8.07 -0.76 7.05
CA LEU A 233 -7.51 -1.57 8.13
C LEU A 233 -6.91 -0.68 9.22
N ARG A 234 -7.46 -0.78 10.43
CA ARG A 234 -6.82 -0.25 11.64
C ARG A 234 -5.99 -1.35 12.31
N MET A 235 -4.67 -1.21 12.22
CA MET A 235 -3.74 -2.15 12.84
C MET A 235 -3.60 -1.87 14.36
N PRO A 236 -3.48 -2.90 15.21
CA PRO A 236 -3.19 -2.70 16.63
C PRO A 236 -1.82 -2.05 16.82
N SER A 237 -1.73 -1.02 17.68
CA SER A 237 -0.53 -0.23 17.96
C SER A 237 0.59 -0.98 18.71
N ALA A 238 0.41 -2.25 19.03
CA ALA A 238 1.32 -3.05 19.87
C ALA A 238 2.52 -3.66 19.12
N PHE A 239 2.77 -3.26 17.87
CA PHE A 239 3.93 -3.71 17.07
C PHE A 239 4.90 -2.57 16.76
N LYS A 240 5.02 -1.59 17.68
CA LYS A 240 6.21 -0.74 17.72
C LYS A 240 7.40 -1.69 17.88
N GLY A 241 8.19 -1.86 16.84
CA GLY A 241 9.39 -2.67 16.89
C GLY A 241 10.29 -2.13 17.99
N ASP A 242 10.46 -2.91 19.06
CA ASP A 242 11.62 -2.81 19.93
C ASP A 242 12.84 -3.17 19.08
N THR A 243 13.34 -2.16 18.36
CA THR A 243 14.73 -2.08 17.96
C THR A 243 15.38 -1.06 18.86
N ASN A 244 15.57 -1.46 20.12
CA ASN A 244 16.61 -0.89 20.96
C ASN A 244 17.07 -1.95 21.95
N GLU A 245 17.76 -2.95 21.40
CA GLU A 245 18.62 -3.83 22.20
C GLU A 245 19.91 -3.06 22.53
N CYS A 246 20.27 -3.08 23.81
CA CYS A 246 21.62 -2.90 24.35
C CYS A 246 22.35 -1.57 24.08
N ALA A 247 22.19 -0.62 25.01
CA ALA A 247 23.32 0.14 25.54
C ALA A 247 22.97 0.70 26.92
N ARG A 248 23.43 0.02 27.98
CA ARG A 248 24.26 0.60 29.06
C ARG A 248 24.48 -0.47 30.14
N ASP A 249 25.66 -1.08 30.03
CA ASP A 249 26.39 -1.60 31.16
C ASP A 249 26.53 -0.54 32.27
N GLY A 250 26.45 -1.00 33.52
CA GLY A 250 27.25 -0.48 34.63
C GLY A 250 26.71 0.74 35.37
N CYS A 251 25.97 0.50 36.46
CA CYS A 251 26.43 0.80 37.82
C CYS A 251 25.59 0.06 38.86
#